data_AF-A0A2E0HZU8-F1
#
_entry.id   AF-A0A2E0HZU8-F1
#
_cell.length_a   1.000
_cell.length_b   1.000
_cell.length_c   1.000
_cell.angle_alpha   90.00
_cell.angle_beta   90.00
_cell.angle_gamma   90.00
#
_symmetry.space_group_name_H-M   'P 1'
#
loop_
_entity.id
_entity.type
_entity.pdbx_description
1 polymer ?
#
loop_
_entity_poly.entity_id
_entity_poly.type
_entity_poly.pdbx_seq_one_letter_code
_entity_poly.pdbx_strand_id
1 'polypeptide(L)'
;MFILALQEQTGEGAYAVTDDDGDKALYIFEEEDDASRYAGLLEADDHAELKVIEVDAEVAIKTCELYNYKYVIITSEDCVIPPHDKV
;
A
#
# COMPACT_ATOMS: atom_id res chain seq x y z
N MET A 1 0.30 10.25 -6.53
CA MET A 1 0.75 9.25 -5.54
C MET A 1 0.07 7.93 -5.87
N PHE A 2 0.56 6.83 -5.33
CA PHE A 2 0.13 5.49 -5.71
C PHE A 2 -0.14 4.63 -4.49
N ILE A 3 -1.16 3.79 -4.56
CA ILE A 3 -1.47 2.78 -3.54
C ILE A 3 -1.66 1.42 -4.21
N LEU A 4 -1.67 0.36 -3.42
CA LEU A 4 -2.01 -0.97 -3.88
C LEU A 4 -3.46 -1.31 -3.56
N ALA A 5 -4.13 -2.01 -4.46
CA ALA A 5 -5.48 -2.53 -4.27
C ALA A 5 -5.57 -3.95 -4.85
N LEU A 6 -6.44 -4.79 -4.29
CA LEU A 6 -6.67 -6.13 -4.81
C LEU A 6 -7.14 -6.06 -6.27
N GLN A 7 -6.57 -6.91 -7.14
CA GLN A 7 -6.92 -6.97 -8.56
C GLN A 7 -8.44 -7.15 -8.75
N GLU A 8 -9.04 -8.06 -7.99
CA GLU A 8 -10.47 -8.41 -8.08
C GLU A 8 -11.41 -7.35 -7.48
N GLN A 9 -10.93 -6.47 -6.60
CA GLN A 9 -11.73 -5.42 -5.93
C GLN A 9 -11.34 -4.02 -6.43
N THR A 10 -11.39 -3.81 -7.75
CA THR A 10 -11.16 -2.50 -8.37
C THR A 10 -12.23 -1.48 -7.96
N GLY A 11 -12.05 -0.85 -6.79
CA GLY A 11 -12.94 0.18 -6.25
C GLY A 11 -13.32 0.00 -4.78
N GLU A 12 -13.07 -1.17 -4.19
CA GLU A 12 -13.39 -1.48 -2.79
C GLU A 12 -12.12 -1.82 -2.01
N GLY A 13 -11.51 -0.78 -1.44
CA GLY A 13 -10.44 -0.92 -0.45
C GLY A 13 -9.02 -0.87 -1.00
N ALA A 14 -8.14 -0.24 -0.22
CA ALA A 14 -6.70 -0.25 -0.41
C ALA A 14 -6.08 -1.40 0.39
N TYR A 15 -4.99 -1.97 -0.12
CA TYR A 15 -4.15 -2.89 0.63
C TYR A 15 -3.44 -2.14 1.76
N ALA A 16 -3.45 -2.72 2.97
CA ALA A 16 -2.78 -2.18 4.14
C ALA A 16 -1.85 -3.24 4.74
N VAL A 17 -0.67 -2.80 5.14
CA VAL A 17 0.34 -3.62 5.80
C VAL A 17 0.01 -3.70 7.28
N THR A 18 0.09 -4.90 7.86
CA THR A 18 -0.11 -5.11 9.30
C THR A 18 1.26 -5.28 9.97
N ASP A 19 1.51 -4.55 11.04
CA ASP A 19 2.73 -4.69 11.84
C ASP A 19 2.61 -5.81 12.89
N ASP A 20 3.70 -6.09 13.62
CA ASP A 20 3.76 -7.14 14.65
C ASP A 20 2.77 -6.91 15.81
N ASP A 21 2.36 -5.66 16.05
CA ASP A 21 1.38 -5.28 17.06
C ASP A 21 -0.08 -5.43 16.55
N GLY A 22 -0.26 -5.80 15.28
CA GLY A 22 -1.56 -5.96 14.63
C GLY A 22 -2.16 -4.66 14.10
N ASP A 23 -1.41 -3.56 14.13
CA ASP A 23 -1.84 -2.28 13.59
C ASP A 23 -1.68 -2.24 12.07
N LYS A 24 -2.65 -1.62 11.40
CA LYS A 24 -2.68 -1.53 9.94
C LYS A 24 -2.26 -0.15 9.45
N ALA A 25 -1.36 -0.12 8.48
CA ALA A 25 -0.92 1.10 7.82
C ALA A 25 -1.11 1.01 6.29
N LEU A 26 -1.69 2.06 5.72
CA LEU A 26 -1.74 2.25 4.27
C LEU A 26 -0.40 2.78 3.76
N TYR A 27 0.23 2.07 2.83
CA TYR A 27 1.43 2.57 2.17
C TYR A 27 1.04 3.38 0.93
N ILE A 28 1.55 4.60 0.87
CA ILE A 28 1.33 5.56 -0.21
C ILE A 28 2.68 5.83 -0.85
N PHE A 29 2.86 5.42 -2.09
CA PHE A 29 4.10 5.58 -2.82
C PHE A 29 4.09 6.90 -3.61
N GLU A 30 5.21 7.62 -3.57
CA GLU A 30 5.41 8.81 -4.40
C GLU A 30 5.54 8.42 -5.89
N GLU A 31 6.32 7.36 -6.16
CA GLU A 31 6.64 6.86 -7.49
C GLU A 31 5.86 5.57 -7.83
N GLU A 32 5.41 5.45 -9.08
CA GLU A 32 4.68 4.27 -9.58
C GLU A 32 5.55 3.01 -9.62
N ASP A 33 6.84 3.19 -9.95
CA ASP A 33 7.80 2.09 -10.08
C ASP A 33 8.04 1.41 -8.73
N ASP A 34 8.11 2.19 -7.64
CA ASP A 34 8.25 1.64 -6.28
C ASP A 34 7.02 0.84 -5.85
N ALA A 35 5.82 1.34 -6.17
CA ALA A 35 4.57 0.61 -5.92
C ALA A 35 4.52 -0.70 -6.72
N SER A 36 4.89 -0.65 -8.00
CA SER A 36 4.90 -1.82 -8.90
C SER A 36 5.89 -2.88 -8.44
N ARG A 37 7.09 -2.45 -8.04
CA ARG A 37 8.13 -3.32 -7.49
C ARG A 37 7.67 -3.97 -6.19
N TYR A 38 7.05 -3.21 -5.29
CA TYR A 38 6.54 -3.74 -4.02
C TYR A 38 5.41 -4.76 -4.24
N ALA A 39 4.48 -4.50 -5.18
CA ALA A 39 3.45 -5.46 -5.57
C ALA A 39 4.03 -6.77 -6.11
N GLY A 40 5.06 -6.70 -6.96
CA GLY A 40 5.74 -7.89 -7.48
C GLY A 40 6.49 -8.70 -6.41
N LEU A 41 7.03 -8.04 -5.37
CA LEU A 41 7.63 -8.74 -4.23
C LEU A 41 6.59 -9.50 -3.40
N LEU A 42 5.40 -8.92 -3.20
CA LEU A 42 4.29 -9.58 -2.54
C LEU A 42 3.78 -10.79 -3.34
N GLU A 43 3.58 -10.62 -4.65
CA GLU A 43 3.16 -11.71 -5.54
C GLU A 43 4.16 -12.88 -5.52
N ALA A 44 5.46 -12.57 -5.52
CA ALA A 44 6.52 -13.58 -5.44
C ALA A 44 6.55 -14.36 -4.12
N ASP A 45 5.93 -13.85 -3.05
CA ASP A 45 5.78 -14.50 -1.74
C ASP A 45 4.39 -15.16 -1.56
N ASP A 46 3.69 -15.42 -2.68
CA ASP A 46 2.33 -15.97 -2.78
C ASP A 46 1.24 -15.12 -2.08
N HIS A 47 1.41 -13.80 -2.00
CA HIS A 47 0.30 -12.91 -1.61
C HIS A 47 -0.68 -12.74 -2.79
N ALA A 48 -1.86 -12.19 -2.50
CA ALA A 48 -2.86 -11.90 -3.54
C ALA A 48 -2.31 -10.93 -4.59
N GLU A 49 -2.79 -11.08 -5.83
CA GLU A 49 -2.43 -10.18 -6.94
C GLU A 49 -2.95 -8.76 -6.66
N LEU A 50 -2.01 -7.81 -6.55
CA LEU A 50 -2.29 -6.40 -6.30
C LEU A 50 -2.02 -5.59 -7.56
N LYS A 51 -2.80 -4.54 -7.75
CA LYS A 51 -2.59 -3.54 -8.79
C LYS A 51 -2.26 -2.19 -8.18
N VAL A 52 -1.46 -1.42 -8.92
CA VAL A 52 -1.12 -0.04 -8.60
C VAL A 52 -2.27 0.86 -9.02
N ILE A 53 -2.68 1.77 -8.13
CA ILE A 53 -3.74 2.75 -8.36
C ILE A 53 -3.21 4.13 -8.08
N GLU A 54 -3.32 5.01 -9.06
CA GLU A 54 -3.03 6.44 -8.90
C GLU A 54 -4.12 7.10 -8.04
N VAL A 55 -3.68 7.86 -7.04
CA VAL A 55 -4.53 8.61 -6.14
C VAL A 55 -4.04 10.04 -5.97
N ASP A 56 -5.00 10.93 -5.71
CA ASP A 56 -4.70 12.29 -5.26
C ASP A 56 -4.15 12.25 -3.83
N ALA A 57 -2.97 12.84 -3.65
CA ALA A 57 -2.24 12.84 -2.39
C ALA A 57 -3.04 13.50 -1.26
N GLU A 58 -3.67 14.63 -1.54
CA GLU A 58 -4.40 15.41 -0.55
C GLU A 58 -5.66 14.65 -0.10
N VAL A 59 -6.38 14.05 -1.05
CA VAL A 59 -7.57 13.24 -0.76
C VAL A 59 -7.21 11.98 0.04
N ALA A 60 -6.15 11.28 -0.34
CA ALA A 60 -5.71 10.05 0.34
C ALA A 60 -5.32 10.33 1.79
N ILE A 61 -4.49 11.36 2.02
CA ILE A 61 -4.03 11.75 3.36
C ILE A 61 -5.20 12.22 4.22
N LYS A 62 -6.04 13.15 3.71
CA LYS A 62 -7.21 13.64 4.46
C LYS A 62 -8.17 12.53 4.83
N THR A 63 -8.35 11.54 3.95
CA THR A 63 -9.19 10.37 4.22
C THR A 63 -8.60 9.55 5.37
N CYS A 64 -7.29 9.27 5.34
CA CYS A 64 -6.62 8.53 6.41
C CYS A 64 -6.74 9.27 7.75
N GLU A 65 -6.51 10.58 7.77
CA GLU A 65 -6.64 11.41 8.97
C GLU A 65 -8.08 11.44 9.50
N LEU A 66 -9.08 11.58 8.61
CA LEU A 66 -10.50 11.63 8.99
C LEU A 66 -10.97 10.34 9.68
N TYR A 67 -10.51 9.18 9.18
CA TYR A 67 -10.88 7.87 9.72
C TYR A 67 -9.87 7.32 10.73
N ASN A 68 -8.84 8.10 11.10
CA ASN A 68 -7.77 7.72 12.01
C ASN A 68 -7.06 6.42 11.58
N TYR A 69 -6.83 6.27 10.27
CA TYR A 69 -6.01 5.21 9.70
C TYR A 69 -4.54 5.62 9.71
N LYS A 70 -3.67 4.70 10.14
CA LYS A 70 -2.23 4.91 9.99
C LYS A 70 -1.87 4.86 8.51
N TYR A 71 -0.92 5.68 8.10
CA TYR A 71 -0.38 5.67 6.75
C TYR A 71 1.11 5.96 6.78
N VAL A 72 1.83 5.51 5.75
CA VAL A 72 3.25 5.80 5.55
C VAL A 72 3.41 6.28 4.11
N ILE A 73 4.10 7.41 3.93
CA ILE A 73 4.50 7.90 2.62
C ILE A 73 5.87 7.32 2.30
N ILE A 74 5.96 6.55 1.23
CA ILE A 74 7.19 5.94 0.72
C ILE A 74 7.72 6.84 -0.39
N THR A 75 8.88 7.45 -0.13
CA THR A 75 9.59 8.32 -1.06
C THR A 75 10.53 7.51 -1.95
N SER A 76 11.07 8.14 -3.00
CA SER A 76 12.06 7.52 -3.89
C SER A 76 13.40 7.18 -3.20
N GLU A 77 13.66 7.73 -2.00
CA GLU A 77 14.85 7.40 -1.20
C GLU A 77 14.60 6.21 -0.26
N ASP A 78 13.35 5.76 -0.11
CA ASP A 78 12.98 4.69 0.80
C ASP A 78 13.07 3.30 0.14
N CYS A 79 13.82 2.39 0.76
CA CYS A 79 13.85 0.98 0.37
C CYS A 79 12.96 0.17 1.31
N VAL A 80 11.75 -0.15 0.85
CA VAL A 80 10.75 -0.89 1.64
C VAL A 80 10.67 -2.35 1.18
N ILE A 81 10.69 -3.26 2.14
CA ILE A 81 10.53 -4.70 1.93
C ILE A 81 9.20 -5.15 2.54
N PRO A 82 8.38 -5.95 1.83
CA PRO A 82 7.14 -6.47 2.40
C PRO A 82 7.37 -7.36 3.62
N PRO A 83 6.41 -7.39 4.58
CA PRO A 83 6.43 -8.38 5.64
C PRO A 83 6.27 -9.80 5.08
N HIS A 84 6.85 -10.77 5.78
CA HIS A 84 6.77 -12.19 5.37
C HIS A 84 5.49 -12.87 5.89
N ASP A 85 4.81 -12.26 6.86
CA ASP A 85 3.54 -12.78 7.34
C ASP A 85 2.44 -12.53 6.30
N LYS A 86 1.79 -13.62 5.90
CA LYS A 86 0.71 -13.60 4.92
C LYS A 86 -0.53 -13.00 5.57
N VAL A 87 -1.11 -11.99 4.92
CA VAL A 87 -2.38 -11.34 5.33
C VAL A 87 -3.59 -12.24 5.16
#